data_AF-T1BAV6-F1
#
_entry.id   AF-T1BAV6-F1
#
_cell.length_a   1.000
_cell.length_b   1.000
_cell.length_c   1.000
_cell.angle_alpha   90.00
_cell.angle_beta   90.00
_cell.angle_gamma   90.00
#
_symmetry.space_group_name_H-M   'P 1'
#
loop_
_entity.id
_entity.type
_entity.pdbx_description
1 polymer ?
#
loop_
_entity_poly.entity_id
_entity_poly.type
_entity_poly.pdbx_seq_one_letter_code
_entity_poly.pdbx_strand_id
1 'polypeptide(L)'
;AAVQDLDALRHALGDPEFDLVGVSYGTRVAQQFLLRHPDGVRSMVLDSVVPNQLILGQDFGRNLDDALRDDFALCTNEPACRKAFGDPWTTLLTLKKNLARNTSEVIFRTPGDFLPRQEAMTANDLIGLVRLYAY
;
A
#
# COMPACT_ATOMS: atom_id res chain seq x y z
N ALA A 1 -8.20 -10.39 19.03
CA ALA A 1 -6.92 -10.87 18.47
C ALA A 1 -5.83 -9.86 18.82
N ALA A 2 -5.23 -9.13 17.88
CA ALA A 2 -3.97 -8.40 18.08
C ALA A 2 -3.80 -7.62 19.41
N VAL A 3 -4.79 -6.82 19.83
CA VAL A 3 -4.71 -6.07 21.11
C VAL A 3 -4.69 -6.99 22.33
N GLN A 4 -5.51 -8.04 22.32
CA GLN A 4 -5.54 -9.04 23.40
C GLN A 4 -4.25 -9.85 23.42
N ASP A 5 -3.71 -10.18 22.25
CA ASP A 5 -2.45 -10.93 22.13
C ASP A 5 -1.27 -10.10 22.69
N LEU A 6 -1.27 -8.79 22.44
CA LEU A 6 -0.28 -7.87 22.99
C LEU A 6 -0.39 -7.75 24.53
N ASP A 7 -1.60 -7.77 25.09
CA ASP A 7 -1.80 -7.72 26.55
C ASP A 7 -1.43 -9.06 27.21
N ALA A 8 -1.74 -10.18 26.57
CA ALA A 8 -1.29 -11.50 27.02
C ALA A 8 0.25 -11.58 27.05
N LEU A 9 0.91 -11.02 26.04
CA LEU A 9 2.38 -10.89 26.04
C LEU A 9 2.87 -10.01 27.20
N ARG A 10 2.20 -8.88 27.48
CA ARG A 10 2.52 -8.01 28.62
C ARG A 10 2.47 -8.77 29.94
N HIS A 11 1.39 -9.51 30.19
CA HIS A 11 1.26 -10.35 31.38
C HIS A 11 2.35 -11.43 31.46
N ALA A 12 2.64 -12.10 30.34
CA ALA A 12 3.69 -13.12 30.29
C ALA A 12 5.09 -12.55 30.58
N LEU A 13 5.31 -11.26 30.37
CA LEU A 13 6.55 -10.54 30.64
C LEU A 13 6.61 -9.90 32.05
N GLY A 14 5.61 -10.18 32.91
CA GLY A 14 5.56 -9.60 34.26
C GLY A 14 4.98 -8.19 34.30
N ASP A 15 4.02 -7.90 33.43
CA ASP A 15 3.26 -6.65 33.42
C ASP A 15 4.08 -5.36 33.21
N PRO A 16 5.05 -5.31 32.28
CA PRO A 16 5.77 -4.07 32.02
C PRO A 16 4.85 -3.05 31.33
N GLU A 17 5.24 -1.78 31.40
CA GLU A 17 4.79 -0.79 30.42
C GLU A 17 5.54 -1.00 29.10
N PHE A 18 4.85 -0.88 27.96
CA PHE A 18 5.47 -0.98 26.64
C PHE A 18 5.86 0.37 26.05
N ASP A 19 6.96 0.36 25.29
CA ASP A 19 7.27 1.38 24.30
C ASP A 19 6.84 0.87 22.93
N LEU A 20 5.76 1.45 22.39
CA LEU A 20 5.13 0.95 21.16
C LEU A 20 5.57 1.75 19.94
N VAL A 21 5.98 1.05 18.89
CA VAL A 21 6.11 1.61 17.55
C VAL A 21 5.06 0.97 16.66
N GLY A 22 4.04 1.74 16.29
CA GLY A 22 3.02 1.33 15.33
C GLY A 22 3.37 1.84 13.94
N VAL A 23 3.27 0.99 12.93
CA VAL A 23 3.41 1.37 11.51
C VAL A 23 2.17 0.90 10.75
N SER A 24 1.61 1.76 9.89
CA SER A 24 0.43 1.41 9.06
C SER A 24 -0.72 0.89 9.94
N TYR A 25 -1.33 -0.27 9.64
CA TYR A 25 -2.37 -0.87 10.49
C TYR A 25 -1.93 -1.07 11.95
N GLY A 26 -0.64 -1.30 12.20
CA GLY A 26 -0.07 -1.40 13.55
C GLY A 26 -0.32 -0.14 14.39
N THR A 27 -0.44 1.04 13.77
CA THR A 27 -0.81 2.27 14.50
C THR A 27 -2.22 2.20 15.08
N ARG A 28 -3.18 1.55 14.39
CA ARG A 28 -4.52 1.34 14.94
C ARG A 28 -4.48 0.34 16.09
N VAL A 29 -3.68 -0.71 15.97
CA VAL A 29 -3.48 -1.68 17.06
C VAL A 29 -2.89 -0.98 18.29
N ALA A 30 -1.84 -0.17 18.13
CA ALA A 30 -1.21 0.57 19.22
C ALA A 30 -2.17 1.56 19.89
N GLN A 31 -2.93 2.34 19.10
CA GLN A 31 -3.97 3.22 19.63
C GLN A 31 -5.04 2.44 20.43
N GLN A 32 -5.51 1.31 19.89
CA GLN A 32 -6.51 0.48 20.56
C GLN A 32 -5.98 -0.21 21.83
N PHE A 33 -4.69 -0.53 21.85
CA PHE A 33 -4.03 -1.07 23.04
C PHE A 33 -3.98 -0.04 24.16
N LEU A 34 -3.48 1.17 23.87
CA LEU A 34 -3.45 2.28 24.83
C LEU A 34 -4.85 2.62 25.38
N LEU A 35 -5.90 2.60 24.54
CA LEU A 35 -7.27 2.86 24.96
C LEU A 35 -7.83 1.84 25.96
N ARG A 36 -7.35 0.58 25.94
CA ARG A 36 -7.82 -0.51 26.81
C ARG A 36 -6.90 -0.78 28.00
N HIS A 37 -5.62 -0.52 27.83
CA HIS A 37 -4.56 -0.75 28.81
C HIS A 37 -3.74 0.54 28.98
N PRO A 38 -4.33 1.62 29.52
CA PRO A 38 -3.67 2.93 29.60
C PRO A 38 -2.39 2.89 30.43
N ASP A 39 -2.35 2.05 31.47
CA ASP A 39 -1.17 1.82 32.32
C ASP A 39 -0.17 0.83 31.69
N GLY A 40 -0.46 0.31 30.50
CA GLY A 40 0.37 -0.68 29.80
C GLY A 40 1.33 -0.05 28.79
N VAL A 41 1.37 1.28 28.67
CA VAL A 41 2.14 1.98 27.63
C VAL A 41 2.90 3.17 28.24
N ARG A 42 4.23 3.11 28.20
CA ARG A 42 5.13 4.19 28.65
C ARG A 42 5.30 5.26 27.58
N SER A 43 5.49 4.84 26.33
CA SER A 43 5.62 5.73 25.18
C SER A 43 5.10 5.10 23.89
N MET A 44 4.76 5.93 22.91
CA MET A 44 4.20 5.46 21.64
C MET A 44 4.62 6.36 20.47
N VAL A 45 5.09 5.73 19.39
CA VAL A 45 5.32 6.34 18.08
C VAL A 45 4.36 5.74 17.07
N LEU A 46 3.70 6.58 16.28
CA LEU A 46 2.77 6.17 15.23
C LEU A 46 3.27 6.70 13.89
N ASP A 47 3.70 5.81 13.01
CA ASP A 47 4.14 6.12 11.65
C ASP A 47 3.09 5.66 10.63
N SER A 48 2.72 6.55 9.70
CA SER A 48 1.67 6.33 8.70
C SER A 48 0.34 5.96 9.37
N VAL A 49 -0.14 6.90 10.19
CA VAL A 49 -1.26 6.71 11.13
C VAL A 49 -2.54 6.29 10.42
N VAL A 50 -3.18 5.28 10.98
CA VAL A 50 -4.50 4.79 10.62
C VAL A 50 -5.48 5.18 11.74
N PRO A 51 -6.20 6.31 11.62
CA PRO A 51 -7.09 6.83 12.68
C PRO A 51 -8.23 5.87 12.97
N ASN A 52 -8.70 5.76 14.22
CA ASN A 52 -9.73 4.77 14.59
C ASN A 52 -11.06 4.90 13.83
N GLN A 53 -11.43 6.12 13.46
CA GLN A 53 -12.66 6.45 12.73
C GLN A 53 -12.58 6.15 11.22
N LEU A 54 -11.37 5.89 10.69
CA LEU A 54 -11.19 5.65 9.26
C LEU A 54 -11.69 4.25 8.88
N ILE A 55 -12.56 4.15 7.89
CA ILE A 55 -12.89 2.88 7.24
C ILE A 55 -11.72 2.52 6.32
N LEU A 56 -10.73 1.83 6.89
CA LEU A 56 -9.47 1.53 6.23
C LEU A 56 -9.71 0.77 4.92
N GLY A 57 -9.20 1.33 3.82
CA GLY A 57 -9.20 0.70 2.50
C GLY A 57 -10.16 1.33 1.50
N GLN A 58 -11.09 2.19 1.93
CA GLN A 58 -11.97 2.94 1.02
C GLN A 58 -11.21 4.02 0.22
N ASP A 59 -10.08 4.44 0.75
CA ASP A 59 -9.26 5.56 0.34
C ASP A 59 -8.04 5.15 -0.50
N PHE A 60 -7.67 3.86 -0.51
CA PHE A 60 -6.46 3.38 -1.21
C PHE A 60 -6.43 3.71 -2.70
N GLY A 61 -7.55 3.54 -3.42
CA GLY A 61 -7.61 3.82 -4.85
C GLY A 61 -7.39 5.30 -5.16
N ARG A 62 -8.05 6.18 -4.40
CA ARG A 62 -7.89 7.63 -4.54
C ARG A 62 -6.48 8.08 -4.18
N ASN A 63 -5.95 7.60 -3.06
CA ASN A 63 -4.60 7.97 -2.61
C ASN A 63 -3.53 7.53 -3.61
N LEU A 64 -3.70 6.36 -4.23
CA LEU A 64 -2.81 5.90 -5.30
C LEU A 64 -2.91 6.79 -6.54
N ASP A 65 -4.11 7.17 -6.97
CA ASP A 65 -4.30 8.07 -8.11
C ASP A 65 -3.64 9.44 -7.85
N ASP A 66 -3.79 9.99 -6.64
CA ASP A 66 -3.18 11.27 -6.24
C ASP A 66 -1.64 11.16 -6.24
N ALA A 67 -1.07 10.10 -5.63
CA ALA A 67 0.38 9.88 -5.61
C ALA A 67 0.97 9.69 -7.02
N LEU A 68 0.33 8.88 -7.87
CA LEU A 68 0.78 8.67 -9.25
C LEU A 68 0.75 9.97 -10.07
N ARG A 69 -0.23 10.84 -9.85
CA ARG A 69 -0.27 12.15 -10.51
C ARG A 69 0.89 13.03 -10.10
N ASP A 70 1.22 13.06 -8.81
CA ASP A 70 2.35 13.82 -8.30
C ASP A 70 3.68 13.27 -8.85
N ASP A 71 3.88 11.96 -8.84
CA ASP A 71 5.07 11.31 -9.41
C ASP A 71 5.19 11.52 -10.92
N PHE A 72 4.10 11.35 -11.67
CA PHE A 72 4.09 11.57 -13.13
C PHE A 72 4.27 13.05 -13.49
N ALA A 73 3.87 13.98 -12.62
CA ALA A 73 4.13 15.40 -12.82
C ALA A 73 5.64 15.69 -12.81
N LEU A 74 6.43 14.98 -12.00
CA LEU A 74 7.90 15.09 -12.02
C LEU A 74 8.46 14.77 -13.41
N CYS A 75 8.02 13.66 -14.02
CA CYS A 75 8.45 13.30 -15.37
C CYS A 75 7.94 14.30 -16.43
N THR A 76 6.68 14.71 -16.30
CA THR A 76 6.05 15.63 -17.25
C THR A 76 6.73 17.01 -17.26
N ASN A 77 7.27 17.44 -16.12
CA ASN A 77 7.99 18.71 -15.98
C ASN A 77 9.48 18.61 -16.34
N GLU A 78 10.02 17.41 -16.54
CA GLU A 78 11.40 17.19 -16.96
C GLU A 78 11.46 16.99 -18.49
N PRO A 79 12.07 17.91 -19.27
CA PRO A 79 12.06 17.83 -20.73
C PRO A 79 12.58 16.52 -21.30
N ALA A 80 13.64 15.95 -20.70
CA ALA A 80 14.18 14.66 -21.14
C ALA A 80 13.18 13.51 -20.90
N CYS A 81 12.51 13.52 -19.74
CA CYS A 81 11.53 12.49 -19.37
C CYS A 81 10.25 12.61 -20.21
N ARG A 82 9.69 13.82 -20.34
CA ARG A 82 8.54 14.08 -21.21
C ARG A 82 8.82 13.69 -22.67
N LYS A 83 10.04 13.94 -23.17
CA LYS A 83 10.42 13.50 -24.54
C LYS A 83 10.44 11.97 -24.67
N ALA A 84 10.87 11.25 -23.63
CA ALA A 84 10.96 9.80 -23.64
C ALA A 84 9.61 9.09 -23.41
N PHE A 85 8.77 9.63 -22.51
CA PHE A 85 7.57 8.95 -22.00
C PHE A 85 6.25 9.70 -22.26
N GLY A 86 6.30 10.96 -22.74
CA GLY A 86 5.11 11.76 -23.02
C GLY A 86 4.36 12.18 -21.76
N ASP A 87 3.06 11.86 -21.71
CA ASP A 87 2.19 12.03 -20.54
C ASP A 87 1.88 10.64 -19.95
N PRO A 88 2.54 10.25 -18.84
CA PRO A 88 2.36 8.94 -18.24
C PRO A 88 0.96 8.72 -17.66
N TRP A 89 0.30 9.78 -17.18
CA TRP A 89 -1.05 9.68 -16.61
C TRP A 89 -2.06 9.33 -17.70
N THR A 90 -2.04 10.05 -18.82
CA THR A 90 -2.89 9.76 -19.98
C THR A 90 -2.59 8.38 -20.56
N THR A 91 -1.33 7.98 -20.59
CA THR A 91 -0.89 6.66 -21.06
C THR A 91 -1.49 5.54 -20.19
N LEU A 92 -1.38 5.66 -18.86
CA LEU A 92 -1.92 4.69 -17.91
C LEU A 92 -3.43 4.53 -18.06
N LEU A 93 -4.18 5.64 -18.10
CA LEU A 93 -5.64 5.60 -18.24
C LEU A 93 -6.08 5.01 -19.58
N THR A 94 -5.35 5.30 -20.65
CA THR A 94 -5.60 4.73 -21.98
C THR A 94 -5.38 3.22 -21.96
N LEU A 95 -4.27 2.75 -21.38
CA LEU A 95 -3.97 1.33 -21.27
C LEU A 95 -5.04 0.59 -20.44
N LYS A 96 -5.42 1.14 -19.28
CA LYS A 96 -6.49 0.58 -18.44
C LYS A 96 -7.81 0.47 -19.20
N LYS A 97 -8.20 1.51 -19.94
CA LYS A 97 -9.43 1.51 -20.75
C LYS A 97 -9.39 0.48 -21.88
N ASN A 98 -8.23 0.30 -22.50
CA ASN A 98 -8.05 -0.69 -23.56
C ASN A 98 -8.14 -2.11 -23.00
N LEU A 99 -7.44 -2.40 -21.89
CA LEU A 99 -7.46 -3.71 -21.23
C LEU A 99 -8.84 -4.07 -20.64
N ALA A 100 -9.68 -3.07 -20.34
CA ALA A 100 -11.06 -3.30 -19.92
C ALA A 100 -11.97 -3.77 -21.06
N ARG A 101 -11.57 -3.56 -22.33
CA ARG A 101 -12.33 -3.95 -23.52
C ARG A 101 -11.75 -5.19 -24.18
N ASN A 102 -10.42 -5.24 -24.29
CA ASN A 102 -9.67 -6.29 -24.95
C ASN A 102 -8.47 -6.65 -24.08
N THR A 103 -8.37 -7.91 -23.66
CA THR A 103 -7.18 -8.41 -22.97
C THR A 103 -6.00 -8.49 -23.95
N SER A 104 -4.79 -8.33 -23.42
CA SER A 104 -3.56 -8.46 -24.20
C SER A 104 -2.75 -9.64 -23.70
N GLU A 105 -2.28 -10.49 -24.60
CA GLU A 105 -1.35 -11.58 -24.24
C GLU A 105 0.02 -11.00 -23.87
N VAL A 106 0.54 -11.41 -22.71
CA VAL A 106 1.88 -11.03 -22.24
C VAL A 106 2.71 -12.27 -21.97
N ILE A 107 4.01 -12.18 -22.26
CA ILE A 107 4.98 -13.23 -21.97
C ILE A 107 5.93 -12.71 -20.90
N PHE A 108 6.04 -13.43 -19.79
CA PHE A 108 6.94 -13.10 -18.69
C PHE A 108 7.52 -14.38 -18.07
N ARG A 109 8.51 -14.24 -17.18
CA ARG A 109 9.10 -15.37 -16.45
C ARG A 109 8.58 -15.37 -15.02
N THR A 110 8.27 -16.54 -14.47
CA THR A 110 7.85 -16.60 -13.06
C THR A 110 9.05 -16.41 -12.13
N PRO A 111 8.89 -15.75 -10.98
CA PRO A 111 9.97 -15.61 -10.00
C PRO A 111 10.45 -16.92 -9.38
N GLY A 112 9.62 -17.98 -9.40
CA GLY A 112 9.92 -19.25 -8.73
C GLY A 112 10.82 -20.18 -9.56
N ASP A 113 10.44 -20.42 -10.82
CA ASP A 113 11.11 -21.38 -11.71
C ASP A 113 11.81 -20.74 -12.93
N PHE A 114 11.63 -19.43 -13.13
CA PHE A 114 12.12 -18.67 -14.29
C PHE A 114 11.65 -19.19 -15.66
N LEU A 115 10.66 -20.08 -15.71
CA LEU A 115 10.11 -20.58 -16.96
C LEU A 115 9.21 -19.52 -17.60
N PRO A 116 9.20 -19.44 -18.95
CA PRO A 116 8.33 -18.53 -19.65
C PRO A 116 6.87 -18.92 -19.43
N ARG A 117 6.03 -17.93 -19.17
CA ARG A 117 4.58 -18.02 -19.06
C ARG A 117 3.96 -17.03 -20.00
N GLN A 118 2.87 -17.46 -20.62
CA GLN A 118 2.04 -16.62 -21.46
C GLN A 118 0.66 -16.56 -20.83
N GLU A 119 0.21 -15.35 -20.49
CA GLU A 119 -1.07 -15.14 -19.83
C GLU A 119 -1.75 -13.88 -20.38
N ALA A 120 -3.09 -13.87 -20.37
CA ALA A 120 -3.88 -12.71 -20.76
C ALA A 120 -3.84 -11.65 -19.64
N MET A 121 -3.30 -10.48 -19.95
CA MET A 121 -3.33 -9.33 -19.06
C MET A 121 -4.68 -8.62 -19.15
N THR A 122 -5.29 -8.40 -18.00
CA THR A 122 -6.55 -7.67 -17.82
C THR A 122 -6.31 -6.28 -17.21
N ALA A 123 -7.37 -5.47 -17.15
CA ALA A 123 -7.32 -4.20 -16.44
C ALA A 123 -7.08 -4.36 -14.93
N ASN A 124 -7.52 -5.47 -14.33
CA ASN A 124 -7.29 -5.74 -12.91
C ASN A 124 -5.83 -6.10 -12.64
N ASP A 125 -5.19 -6.84 -13.54
CA ASP A 125 -3.76 -7.15 -13.44
C ASP A 125 -2.94 -5.87 -13.53
N LEU A 126 -3.28 -4.95 -14.45
CA LEU A 126 -2.65 -3.64 -14.52
C LEU A 126 -2.83 -2.84 -13.21
N ILE A 127 -4.02 -2.82 -12.62
CA ILE A 127 -4.27 -2.13 -11.34
C ILE A 127 -3.40 -2.73 -10.24
N GLY A 128 -3.31 -4.06 -10.18
CA GLY A 128 -2.46 -4.77 -9.21
C GLY A 128 -0.99 -4.42 -9.40
N LEU A 129 -0.49 -4.47 -10.63
CA LEU A 129 0.89 -4.11 -10.98
C LEU A 129 1.20 -2.66 -10.60
N VAL A 130 0.39 -1.71 -11.04
CA VAL A 130 0.61 -0.28 -10.72
C VAL A 130 0.62 -0.05 -9.23
N ARG A 131 -0.30 -0.67 -8.48
CA ARG A 131 -0.32 -0.56 -7.02
C ARG A 131 0.95 -1.12 -6.38
N LEU A 132 1.44 -2.27 -6.82
CA LEU A 132 2.59 -2.94 -6.21
C LEU A 132 3.92 -2.27 -6.57
N TYR A 133 4.03 -1.68 -7.76
CA TYR A 133 5.25 -1.01 -8.24
C TYR A 133 5.30 0.50 -7.90
N ALA A 134 4.26 1.04 -7.27
CA ALA A 134 4.23 2.42 -6.77
C ALA A 134 4.68 2.57 -5.30
N TYR A 135 5.06 1.46 -4.64
CA TYR A 135 5.72 1.46 -3.33
C TYR A 135 7.24 1.45 -3.49
#